data_AF-A0A5Q5CQ12-F1
#
_entry.id   AF-A0A5Q5CQ12-F1
#
_cell.length_a   1.000
_cell.length_b   1.000
_cell.length_c   1.000
_cell.angle_alpha   90.00
_cell.angle_beta   90.00
_cell.angle_gamma   90.00
#
_symmetry.space_group_name_H-M   'P 1'
#
loop_
_entity.id
_entity.type
_entity.pdbx_description
1 polymer ?
#
loop_
_entity_poly.entity_id
_entity_poly.type
_entity_poly.pdbx_seq_one_letter_code
_entity_poly.pdbx_strand_id
1 'polypeptide(L)'
;MKAIRLAAAAAVSVTLTVPLAAAAHADPEPSPPPAPPAPASTIDKDGTYKVGVDILPGTYNAGASGDGMTCYWKRVGADGKLLDNALTKKAASVRIEATDASFTTNDCQTWQLAACGTACPPPPPPPGPLEMLGQLGGMLGRAKGPMP
;
A
#
# COMPACT_ATOMS: atom_id res chain seq x y z
N MET A 1 -31.98 72.34 -80.06
CA MET A 1 -30.88 71.38 -79.90
C MET A 1 -30.99 70.78 -78.50
N LYS A 2 -31.11 69.45 -78.42
CA LYS A 2 -31.68 68.68 -77.30
C LYS A 2 -30.69 68.60 -76.12
N ALA A 3 -31.25 68.63 -74.91
CA ALA A 3 -30.59 68.47 -73.62
C ALA A 3 -29.96 67.07 -73.41
N ILE A 4 -29.05 66.94 -72.42
CA ILE A 4 -29.17 65.96 -71.31
C ILE A 4 -27.96 66.07 -70.34
N ARG A 5 -28.29 66.29 -69.05
CA ARG A 5 -27.43 65.99 -67.89
C ARG A 5 -27.68 64.53 -67.48
N LEU A 6 -26.65 63.79 -67.05
CA LEU A 6 -26.68 62.62 -66.13
C LEU A 6 -25.21 62.26 -65.83
N ALA A 7 -24.71 62.44 -64.61
CA ALA A 7 -24.81 61.56 -63.42
C ALA A 7 -23.82 60.39 -63.48
N ALA A 8 -22.87 60.40 -62.53
CA ALA A 8 -21.97 59.29 -62.24
C ALA A 8 -22.73 58.09 -61.68
N ALA A 9 -22.42 56.89 -62.15
CA ALA A 9 -22.80 55.65 -61.50
C ALA A 9 -21.52 54.92 -61.07
N ALA A 10 -21.33 54.86 -59.75
CA ALA A 10 -20.25 54.14 -59.09
C ALA A 10 -20.37 52.64 -59.35
N ALA A 11 -19.25 51.99 -59.72
CA ALA A 11 -19.16 50.56 -59.83
C ALA A 11 -19.26 49.94 -58.43
N VAL A 12 -20.34 49.22 -58.15
CA VAL A 12 -20.53 48.44 -56.92
C VAL A 12 -19.79 47.12 -57.10
N SER A 13 -18.68 46.94 -56.40
CA SER A 13 -17.97 45.65 -56.32
C SER A 13 -18.73 44.70 -55.40
N VAL A 14 -19.18 43.57 -55.95
CA VAL A 14 -19.80 42.49 -55.18
C VAL A 14 -18.70 41.73 -54.44
N THR A 15 -18.60 41.92 -53.12
CA THR A 15 -17.75 41.10 -52.26
C THR A 15 -18.45 39.78 -51.95
N LEU A 16 -17.94 38.69 -52.51
CA LEU A 16 -18.37 37.32 -52.23
C LEU A 16 -17.87 36.92 -50.82
N THR A 17 -18.74 36.95 -49.81
CA THR A 17 -18.41 36.45 -48.47
C THR A 17 -18.54 34.93 -48.44
N VAL A 18 -17.41 34.24 -48.32
CA VAL A 18 -17.33 32.80 -48.06
C VAL A 18 -17.60 32.57 -46.57
N PRO A 19 -18.55 31.72 -46.15
CA PRO A 19 -18.68 31.37 -44.75
C PRO A 19 -17.51 30.44 -44.39
N LEU A 20 -16.60 30.90 -43.54
CA LEU A 20 -15.64 30.03 -42.89
C LEU A 20 -16.45 29.20 -41.88
N ALA A 21 -16.72 27.94 -42.21
CA ALA A 21 -17.20 26.97 -41.24
C ALA A 21 -16.12 26.86 -40.14
N ALA A 22 -16.38 27.48 -39.00
CA ALA A 22 -15.57 27.27 -37.81
C ALA A 22 -15.71 25.78 -37.45
N ALA A 23 -14.65 25.01 -37.73
CA ALA A 23 -14.49 23.72 -37.09
C ALA A 23 -14.50 23.97 -35.59
N ALA A 24 -15.55 23.52 -34.91
CA ALA A 24 -15.58 23.42 -33.48
C ALA A 24 -14.43 22.47 -33.09
N HIS A 25 -13.28 23.05 -32.76
CA HIS A 25 -12.26 22.32 -32.03
C HIS A 25 -12.90 21.94 -30.70
N ALA A 26 -13.22 20.65 -30.56
CA ALA A 26 -13.52 20.10 -29.25
C ALA A 26 -12.30 20.40 -28.37
N ASP A 27 -12.52 21.17 -27.30
CA ASP A 27 -11.54 21.37 -26.26
C ASP A 27 -11.10 19.98 -25.75
N PRO A 28 -9.80 19.68 -25.63
CA PRO A 28 -9.37 18.40 -25.10
C PRO A 28 -9.90 18.24 -23.68
N GLU A 29 -10.76 17.24 -23.47
CA GLU A 29 -11.32 16.94 -22.16
C GLU A 29 -10.19 16.80 -21.11
N PRO A 30 -10.30 17.43 -19.92
CA PRO A 30 -9.26 17.34 -18.90
C PRO A 30 -8.95 15.88 -18.59
N SER A 31 -7.67 15.52 -18.66
CA SER A 31 -7.24 14.16 -18.31
C SER A 31 -7.59 13.85 -16.85
N PRO A 32 -8.07 12.64 -16.52
CA PRO A 32 -8.41 12.28 -15.15
C PRO A 32 -7.18 12.38 -14.23
N PRO A 33 -7.36 12.71 -12.94
CA PRO A 33 -6.26 12.81 -11.98
C PRO A 33 -5.48 11.48 -11.88
N PRO A 34 -4.17 11.53 -11.55
CA PRO A 34 -3.40 10.33 -11.26
C PRO A 34 -4.07 9.47 -10.19
N ALA A 35 -4.13 8.16 -10.43
CA ALA A 35 -4.64 7.22 -9.45
C ALA A 35 -3.79 7.26 -8.16
N PRO A 36 -4.38 7.04 -6.97
CA PRO A 36 -3.61 6.92 -5.73
C PRO A 36 -2.56 5.80 -5.82
N PRO A 37 -1.43 5.94 -5.11
CA PRO A 37 -0.46 4.86 -4.98
C PRO A 37 -1.10 3.59 -4.45
N ALA A 38 -0.69 2.44 -4.96
CA ALA A 38 -1.11 1.15 -4.42
C ALA A 38 -0.53 0.92 -3.00
N PRO A 39 -1.23 0.17 -2.13
CA PRO A 39 -0.72 -0.19 -0.81
C PRO A 39 0.61 -0.94 -0.91
N ALA A 40 1.53 -0.66 0.01
CA ALA A 40 2.87 -1.26 0.01
C ALA A 40 2.88 -2.70 0.54
N SER A 41 3.82 -3.50 0.05
CA SER A 41 4.16 -4.84 0.56
C SER A 41 5.41 -4.85 1.46
N THR A 42 5.99 -3.67 1.69
CA THR A 42 7.23 -3.48 2.43
C THR A 42 7.07 -2.27 3.36
N ILE A 43 7.59 -2.39 4.58
CA ILE A 43 7.55 -1.32 5.58
C ILE A 43 8.98 -1.08 6.06
N ASP A 44 9.63 -0.04 5.53
CA ASP A 44 11.01 0.31 5.83
C ASP A 44 11.18 1.44 6.85
N LYS A 45 10.07 2.02 7.33
CA LYS A 45 10.07 3.17 8.24
C LYS A 45 9.20 2.91 9.46
N ASP A 46 9.52 3.63 10.52
CA ASP A 46 8.66 3.71 11.68
C ASP A 46 7.41 4.52 11.36
N GLY A 47 6.31 4.17 12.04
CA GLY A 47 5.05 4.87 11.87
C GLY A 47 3.84 3.99 12.09
N THR A 48 2.68 4.56 11.78
CA THR A 48 1.38 3.87 11.81
C THR A 48 0.82 3.81 10.41
N TYR A 49 0.50 2.60 9.96
CA TYR A 49 0.05 2.27 8.61
C TYR A 49 -1.39 1.79 8.67
N LYS A 50 -2.27 2.40 7.87
CA LYS A 50 -3.65 1.93 7.66
C LYS A 50 -3.63 0.68 6.78
N VAL A 51 -4.21 -0.39 7.27
CA VAL A 51 -4.25 -1.66 6.54
C VAL A 51 -5.25 -1.54 5.38
N GLY A 52 -4.86 -2.04 4.21
CA GLY A 52 -5.64 -1.93 2.97
C GLY A 52 -5.52 -0.58 2.25
N VAL A 53 -4.87 0.42 2.87
CA VAL A 53 -4.61 1.73 2.28
C VAL A 53 -3.12 1.96 2.12
N ASP A 54 -2.37 1.93 3.22
CA ASP A 54 -0.94 2.17 3.23
C ASP A 54 -0.17 0.87 3.00
N ILE A 55 -0.66 -0.25 3.54
CA ILE A 55 -0.04 -1.57 3.45
C ILE A 55 -1.05 -2.67 3.11
N LEU A 56 -0.60 -3.71 2.40
CA LEU A 56 -1.43 -4.87 2.11
C LEU A 56 -1.62 -5.75 3.36
N PRO A 57 -2.79 -6.40 3.52
CA PRO A 57 -2.95 -7.44 4.54
C PRO A 57 -2.13 -8.69 4.19
N GLY A 58 -1.72 -9.43 5.21
CA GLY A 58 -1.01 -10.69 5.07
C GLY A 58 0.05 -10.90 6.15
N THR A 59 0.97 -11.84 5.90
CA THR A 59 2.02 -12.19 6.87
C THR A 59 3.29 -11.41 6.60
N TYR A 60 3.72 -10.59 7.54
CA TYR A 60 4.96 -9.82 7.47
C TYR A 60 6.05 -10.45 8.33
N ASN A 61 7.29 -10.37 7.84
CA ASN A 61 8.46 -10.79 8.59
C ASN A 61 9.48 -9.65 8.67
N ALA A 62 10.03 -9.43 9.85
CA ALA A 62 11.15 -8.54 10.10
C ALA A 62 12.30 -9.35 10.71
N GLY A 63 13.53 -8.99 10.31
CA GLY A 63 14.75 -9.55 10.90
C GLY A 63 14.90 -9.19 12.38
N ALA A 64 15.89 -9.80 13.03
CA ALA A 64 16.26 -9.42 14.39
C ALA A 64 16.77 -7.99 14.44
N SER A 65 16.45 -7.26 15.51
CA SER A 65 16.98 -5.91 15.73
C SER A 65 18.50 -5.98 15.92
N GLY A 66 19.21 -4.99 15.38
CA GLY A 66 20.63 -4.80 15.64
C GLY A 66 20.93 -4.40 17.09
N ASP A 67 22.21 -4.35 17.44
CA ASP A 67 22.66 -4.03 18.80
C ASP A 67 22.10 -2.69 19.29
N GLY A 68 21.57 -2.70 20.53
CA GLY A 68 20.98 -1.51 21.15
C GLY A 68 19.55 -1.17 20.72
N MET A 69 19.02 -1.79 19.67
CA MET A 69 17.63 -1.59 19.22
C MET A 69 16.69 -2.64 19.80
N THR A 70 15.44 -2.26 20.05
CA THR A 70 14.38 -3.19 20.44
C THR A 70 13.13 -2.90 19.62
N CYS A 71 12.80 -3.82 18.71
CA CYS A 71 11.64 -3.69 17.82
C CYS A 71 10.35 -3.71 18.64
N TYR A 72 9.55 -2.67 18.47
CA TYR A 72 8.17 -2.62 18.96
C TYR A 72 7.21 -2.62 17.78
N TRP A 73 6.14 -3.40 17.91
CA TRP A 73 5.02 -3.33 16.97
C TRP A 73 3.70 -3.58 17.67
N LYS A 74 2.61 -3.09 17.06
CA LYS A 74 1.25 -3.37 17.49
C LYS A 74 0.28 -3.40 16.32
N ARG A 75 -0.81 -4.14 16.51
CA ARG A 75 -1.98 -4.21 15.64
C ARG A 75 -3.20 -3.66 16.36
N VAL A 76 -4.00 -2.87 15.66
CA VAL A 76 -5.24 -2.28 16.19
C VAL A 76 -6.39 -2.63 15.25
N GLY A 77 -7.52 -3.06 15.80
CA GLY A 77 -8.73 -3.43 15.05
C GLY A 77 -9.58 -2.24 14.66
N ALA A 78 -10.57 -2.47 13.78
CA ALA A 78 -11.53 -1.46 13.35
C ALA A 78 -12.30 -0.77 14.49
N ASP A 79 -12.46 -1.45 15.63
CA ASP A 79 -13.09 -0.92 16.85
C ASP A 79 -12.12 -0.12 17.73
N GLY A 80 -10.89 0.11 17.26
CA GLY A 80 -9.83 0.82 17.98
C GLY A 80 -9.16 -0.01 19.08
N LYS A 81 -9.50 -1.30 19.23
CA LYS A 81 -8.88 -2.15 20.26
C LYS A 81 -7.52 -2.65 19.82
N LEU A 82 -6.61 -2.76 20.77
CA LEU A 82 -5.34 -3.46 20.58
C LEU A 82 -5.63 -4.94 20.34
N LEU A 83 -5.19 -5.46 19.19
CA LEU A 83 -5.32 -6.87 18.83
C LEU A 83 -4.11 -7.68 19.29
N ASP A 84 -2.91 -7.13 19.08
CA ASP A 84 -1.66 -7.79 19.42
C ASP A 84 -0.51 -6.78 19.49
N ASN A 85 0.53 -7.08 20.26
CA ASN A 85 1.78 -6.32 20.29
C ASN A 85 2.96 -7.20 20.74
N ALA A 86 4.16 -6.74 20.42
CA ALA A 86 5.36 -7.27 21.05
C ALA A 86 6.47 -6.23 21.13
N LEU A 87 7.37 -6.45 22.08
CA LEU A 87 8.65 -5.77 22.22
C LEU A 87 9.75 -6.83 22.20
N THR A 88 10.59 -6.85 21.16
CA THR A 88 11.53 -7.95 20.91
C THR A 88 12.83 -7.47 20.28
N LYS A 89 13.93 -8.18 20.59
CA LYS A 89 15.20 -8.06 19.85
C LYS A 89 15.36 -9.17 18.80
N LYS A 90 14.53 -10.21 18.86
CA LYS A 90 14.54 -11.33 17.91
C LYS A 90 13.77 -10.97 16.65
N ALA A 91 13.97 -11.74 15.59
CA ALA A 91 13.14 -11.67 14.40
C ALA A 91 11.65 -11.81 14.76
N ALA A 92 10.80 -11.11 14.03
CA ALA A 92 9.37 -11.04 14.29
C ALA A 92 8.59 -11.46 13.04
N SER A 93 7.50 -12.20 13.25
CA SER A 93 6.53 -12.57 12.22
C SER A 93 5.14 -12.21 12.71
N VAL A 94 4.39 -11.48 11.89
CA VAL A 94 3.08 -10.93 12.27
C VAL A 94 2.10 -11.16 11.14
N ARG A 95 0.94 -11.71 11.48
CA ARG A 95 -0.22 -11.74 10.59
C ARG A 95 -1.00 -10.45 10.77
N ILE A 96 -1.12 -9.64 9.72
CA ILE A 96 -1.98 -8.46 9.66
C ILE A 96 -3.22 -8.85 8.84
N GLU A 97 -4.39 -8.88 9.48
CA GLU A 97 -5.64 -9.26 8.81
C GLU A 97 -6.24 -8.05 8.07
N ALA A 98 -7.09 -8.30 7.08
CA ALA A 98 -7.78 -7.21 6.36
C ALA A 98 -8.76 -6.42 7.24
N THR A 99 -9.13 -6.96 8.40
CA THR A 99 -10.01 -6.33 9.39
C THR A 99 -9.26 -5.48 10.43
N ASP A 100 -7.92 -5.51 10.41
CA ASP A 100 -7.10 -4.60 11.17
C ASP A 100 -7.32 -3.16 10.66
N ALA A 101 -7.42 -2.20 11.58
CA ALA A 101 -7.42 -0.79 11.21
C ALA A 101 -6.01 -0.28 10.92
N SER A 102 -5.05 -0.65 11.77
CA SER A 102 -3.69 -0.15 11.65
C SER A 102 -2.62 -1.06 12.23
N PHE A 103 -1.45 -0.99 11.63
CA PHE A 103 -0.21 -1.56 12.13
C PHE A 103 0.75 -0.43 12.49
N THR A 104 1.29 -0.44 13.71
CA THR A 104 2.33 0.51 14.13
C THR A 104 3.63 -0.25 14.35
N THR A 105 4.75 0.30 13.89
CA THR A 105 6.09 -0.25 14.11
C THR A 105 7.09 0.84 14.48
N ASN A 106 8.04 0.51 15.35
CA ASN A 106 9.10 1.40 15.81
C ASN A 106 10.40 0.61 16.09
N ASP A 107 11.54 1.10 15.60
CA ASP A 107 12.87 0.48 15.78
C ASP A 107 12.95 -0.99 15.31
N CYS A 108 12.13 -1.34 14.32
CA CYS A 108 12.11 -2.67 13.71
C CYS A 108 12.95 -2.70 12.44
N GLN A 109 13.48 -3.87 12.10
CA GLN A 109 13.99 -4.09 10.76
C GLN A 109 12.85 -4.00 9.73
N THR A 110 13.20 -3.77 8.47
CA THR A 110 12.24 -3.69 7.37
C THR A 110 11.32 -4.90 7.37
N TRP A 111 10.01 -4.64 7.44
CA TRP A 111 9.01 -5.69 7.31
C TRP A 111 8.79 -6.01 5.84
N GLN A 112 8.80 -7.30 5.52
CA GLN A 112 8.51 -7.81 4.19
C GLN A 112 7.28 -8.70 4.23
N LEU A 113 6.30 -8.41 3.37
CA LEU A 113 5.17 -9.30 3.14
C LEU A 113 5.70 -10.62 2.54
N ALA A 114 5.36 -11.73 3.17
CA ALA A 114 5.66 -13.05 2.66
C ALA A 114 5.03 -13.23 1.27
N ALA A 115 5.71 -13.95 0.36
CA ALA A 115 5.26 -14.11 -1.02
C ALA A 115 3.85 -14.71 -1.17
N CYS A 116 3.39 -15.48 -0.17
CA CYS A 116 2.03 -16.03 -0.11
C CYS A 116 0.96 -15.04 0.38
N GLY A 117 1.33 -13.83 0.84
CA GLY A 117 0.40 -12.81 1.32
C GLY A 117 -0.51 -13.30 2.46
N THR A 118 -1.82 -13.22 2.24
CA THR A 118 -2.86 -13.74 3.16
C THR A 118 -3.00 -15.26 3.11
N ALA A 119 -2.49 -15.93 2.07
CA ALA A 119 -2.56 -17.38 1.91
C ALA A 119 -1.48 -18.13 2.72
N CYS A 120 -0.52 -17.43 3.35
CA CYS A 120 0.41 -18.08 4.25
C CYS A 120 -0.35 -18.70 5.45
N PRO A 121 0.14 -19.77 6.08
CA PRO A 121 -0.35 -20.15 7.40
C PRO A 121 0.01 -19.03 8.41
N PRO A 122 -0.84 -18.75 9.42
CA PRO A 122 -0.47 -17.83 10.48
C PRO A 122 0.80 -18.35 11.19
N PRO A 123 1.68 -17.46 11.68
CA PRO A 123 2.85 -17.88 12.42
C PRO A 123 2.42 -18.77 13.60
N PRO A 124 3.16 -19.86 13.88
CA PRO A 124 2.80 -20.76 14.97
C PRO A 124 2.79 -19.99 16.30
N PRO A 125 1.84 -20.27 17.20
CA PRO A 125 1.85 -19.66 18.52
C PRO A 125 3.15 -20.04 19.24
N PRO A 126 3.69 -19.16 20.10
CA PRO A 126 4.86 -19.50 20.91
C PRO A 126 4.59 -20.80 21.69
N PRO A 127 5.57 -21.72 21.77
CA PRO A 127 5.37 -23.00 22.44
C PRO A 127 4.94 -22.81 23.89
N GLY A 128 3.90 -23.55 24.29
CA GLY A 128 3.39 -23.49 25.65
C GLY A 128 4.40 -24.04 26.67
N PRO A 129 4.27 -23.68 27.96
CA PRO A 129 5.21 -24.14 28.99
C PRO A 129 5.33 -25.67 29.09
N LEU A 130 4.23 -26.41 28.84
CA LEU A 130 4.23 -27.88 28.88
C LEU A 130 4.97 -28.52 27.71
N GLU A 131 4.87 -27.93 26.51
CA GLU A 131 5.64 -28.36 25.34
C GLU A 131 7.14 -28.12 25.58
N MET A 132 7.49 -26.97 26.17
CA MET A 132 8.87 -26.68 26.54
C MET A 132 9.41 -27.67 27.57
N LEU A 133 8.60 -28.09 28.55
CA LEU A 133 8.95 -29.13 29.52
C LEU A 133 9.04 -30.52 28.86
N GLY A 134 8.15 -30.84 27.92
CA GLY A 134 8.18 -32.09 27.16
C GLY A 134 9.43 -32.20 26.29
N GLN A 135 9.83 -31.11 25.63
CA GLN A 135 11.03 -31.05 24.81
C GLN A 135 12.32 -31.16 25.67
N LEU A 136 12.35 -30.54 26.85
CA LEU A 136 13.42 -30.71 27.84
C LEU A 136 13.46 -32.16 28.39
N GLY A 137 12.31 -32.74 28.71
CA GLY A 137 12.20 -34.13 29.16
C GLY A 137 12.67 -35.13 28.12
N GLY A 138 12.37 -34.89 26.84
CA GLY A 138 12.86 -35.70 25.72
C GLY A 138 14.37 -35.60 25.51
N MET A 139 14.99 -34.44 25.77
CA MET A 139 16.45 -34.29 25.73
C MET A 139 17.16 -34.99 26.90
N LEU A 140 16.54 -35.02 28.09
CA LEU A 140 17.07 -35.73 29.26
C LEU A 140 16.86 -37.25 29.18
N GLY A 141 15.80 -37.71 28.51
CA GLY A 141 15.46 -39.14 28.35
C GLY A 141 16.32 -39.90 27.33
N ARG A 142 17.03 -39.21 26.43
CA ARG A 142 17.88 -39.84 25.39
C ARG A 142 19.24 -40.33 25.88
N ALA A 143 19.59 -40.12 27.14
CA ALA A 143 20.85 -40.57 27.73
C ALA A 143 20.83 -42.02 28.27
N LYS A 144 19.70 -42.75 28.18
CA LYS A 144 19.60 -44.16 28.57
C LYS A 144 19.38 -45.08 27.36
N GLY A 145 20.44 -45.28 26.57
CA GLY A 145 20.62 -46.48 25.76
C GLY A 145 21.39 -47.54 26.57
N PRO A 146 21.19 -48.85 26.31
CA PRO A 146 21.63 -49.92 27.21
C PRO A 146 23.15 -50.07 27.23
N MET A 147 23.74 -50.15 28.43
CA MET A 147 25.13 -50.61 28.61
C MET A 147 25.22 -52.12 28.29
N PRO A 148 26.28 -52.58 27.60
CA PRO A 148 26.52 -54.00 27.33
C PRO A 148 26.87 -54.79 28.60
#